data_AF-A0A7L0RX94-F1
#
_entry.id   AF-A0A7L0RX94-F1
#
_cell.length_a   1.000
_cell.length_b   1.000
_cell.length_c   1.000
_cell.angle_alpha   90.00
_cell.angle_beta   90.00
_cell.angle_gamma   90.00
#
_symmetry.space_group_name_H-M   'P 1'
#
loop_
_entity.id
_entity.type
_entity.pdbx_description
1 polymer ?
#
loop_
_entity_poly.entity_id
_entity_poly.type
_entity_poly.pdbx_seq_one_letter_code
_entity_poly.pdbx_strand_id
1 'polypeptide(L)'
;AVSPCTEQGWTCCPNGWKRFQRSCYYISDDTMPWAESVQNCTGMGSHLVVINSKAEQDFLSKQLQQISRGENYYIGLRAEKVGEWHWVDQTPFN
;
A
#
# COMPACT_ATOMS: atom_id res chain seq x y z
N ALA A 1 -14.76 -3.07 -18.67
CA ALA A 1 -15.59 -4.11 -18.04
C ALA A 1 -15.05 -4.35 -16.64
N VAL A 2 -15.83 -4.02 -15.62
CA VAL A 2 -15.49 -4.29 -14.21
C VAL A 2 -15.85 -5.75 -13.98
N SER A 3 -14.92 -6.58 -13.51
CA SER A 3 -15.22 -7.98 -13.19
C SER A 3 -16.23 -7.97 -12.03
N PRO A 4 -17.43 -8.57 -12.20
CA PRO A 4 -18.45 -8.47 -11.18
C PRO A 4 -18.07 -9.37 -10.01
N CYS A 5 -17.82 -8.76 -8.86
CA CYS A 5 -17.82 -9.45 -7.58
C CYS A 5 -19.24 -9.89 -7.27
N THR A 6 -19.53 -11.18 -7.42
CA THR A 6 -20.83 -11.76 -7.11
C THR A 6 -21.16 -11.61 -5.63
N GLU A 7 -22.37 -11.12 -5.34
CA GLU A 7 -22.93 -10.79 -4.03
C GLU A 7 -23.11 -11.99 -3.09
N GLN A 8 -22.02 -12.60 -2.66
CA GLN A 8 -22.03 -13.54 -1.53
C GLN A 8 -20.68 -13.44 -0.81
N GLY A 9 -20.57 -12.41 0.02
CA GLY A 9 -19.64 -12.34 1.15
C GLY A 9 -18.19 -12.81 0.91
N TRP A 10 -17.37 -11.97 0.29
CA TRP A 10 -15.95 -11.84 0.65
C TRP A 10 -15.38 -10.57 0.00
N THR A 11 -14.62 -9.78 0.77
CA THR A 11 -13.99 -8.52 0.37
C THR A 11 -13.26 -8.59 -0.97
N CYS A 12 -13.83 -7.94 -1.99
CA CYS A 12 -13.21 -7.76 -3.29
C CYS A 12 -12.29 -6.54 -3.33
N CYS A 13 -11.15 -6.67 -3.98
CA CYS A 13 -10.28 -5.54 -4.31
C CYS A 13 -10.60 -5.00 -5.71
N PRO A 14 -10.41 -3.70 -5.96
CA PRO A 14 -10.56 -3.13 -7.29
C PRO A 14 -9.64 -3.82 -8.31
N ASN A 15 -9.99 -3.74 -9.59
CA ASN A 15 -9.15 -4.29 -10.67
C ASN A 15 -7.73 -3.71 -10.61
N GLY A 16 -6.72 -4.58 -10.71
CA GLY A 16 -5.30 -4.20 -10.61
C GLY A 16 -4.74 -4.20 -9.19
N TRP A 17 -5.59 -4.29 -8.16
CA TRP A 17 -5.17 -4.36 -6.77
C TRP A 17 -4.95 -5.80 -6.33
N LYS A 18 -3.96 -6.01 -5.46
CA LYS A 18 -3.66 -7.31 -4.87
C LYS A 18 -4.31 -7.41 -3.50
N ARG A 19 -5.05 -8.49 -3.25
CA ARG A 19 -5.64 -8.75 -1.94
C ARG A 19 -4.64 -9.48 -1.05
N PHE A 20 -4.48 -8.99 0.17
CA PHE A 20 -3.84 -9.76 1.24
C PHE A 20 -4.63 -9.56 2.54
N GLN A 21 -5.07 -10.68 3.11
CA GLN A 21 -5.95 -10.68 4.28
C GLN A 21 -7.22 -9.83 4.09
N ARG A 22 -7.40 -8.78 4.89
CA ARG A 22 -8.55 -7.86 4.86
C ARG A 22 -8.28 -6.57 4.09
N SER A 23 -7.12 -6.45 3.46
CA SER A 23 -6.65 -5.22 2.80
C SER A 23 -6.38 -5.44 1.32
N CYS A 24 -6.43 -4.33 0.57
CA CYS A 24 -6.14 -4.27 -0.85
C CYS A 24 -4.91 -3.38 -1.07
N TYR A 25 -3.98 -3.84 -1.88
CA TYR A 25 -2.69 -3.19 -2.12
C TYR A 25 -2.55 -2.85 -3.59
N TYR A 26 -2.18 -1.60 -3.86
CA TYR A 26 -1.87 -1.12 -5.20
C TYR A 26 -0.38 -0.81 -5.28
N ILE A 27 0.25 -1.28 -6.35
CA ILE A 27 1.66 -1.01 -6.62
C ILE A 27 1.66 -0.08 -7.83
N SER A 28 2.12 1.15 -7.59
CA SER A 28 2.20 2.19 -8.60
C SER A 28 3.48 2.01 -9.42
N ASP A 29 3.36 2.10 -10.75
CA ASP A 29 4.51 2.15 -11.67
C ASP A 29 5.01 3.59 -11.87
N ASP A 30 4.24 4.59 -11.42
CA ASP A 30 4.60 6.00 -11.54
C ASP A 30 5.67 6.42 -10.51
N THR A 31 6.66 7.17 -10.98
CA THR A 31 7.69 7.79 -10.12
C THR A 31 7.26 9.22 -9.76
N MET A 32 7.00 9.47 -8.48
CA MET A 32 6.62 10.79 -7.97
C MET A 32 7.20 11.00 -6.56
N PRO A 33 7.39 12.26 -6.11
CA PRO A 33 7.81 12.54 -4.74
C PRO A 33 6.82 11.99 -3.69
N TRP A 34 7.32 11.65 -2.50
CA TRP A 34 6.50 11.06 -1.43
C TRP A 34 5.20 11.84 -1.15
N ALA A 35 5.25 13.17 -1.12
CA ALA A 35 4.08 14.01 -0.84
C ALA A 35 3.01 13.89 -1.94
N GLU A 36 3.43 13.79 -3.20
CA GLU A 36 2.53 13.56 -4.33
C GLU A 36 1.98 12.13 -4.30
N SER A 37 2.80 11.14 -3.91
CA SER A 37 2.33 9.76 -3.72
C SER A 37 1.22 9.66 -2.68
N VAL A 38 1.34 10.39 -1.56
CA VAL A 38 0.27 10.46 -0.55
C VAL A 38 -1.02 11.01 -1.16
N GLN A 39 -0.93 12.14 -1.86
CA GLN A 39 -2.10 12.76 -2.50
C GLN A 39 -2.75 11.84 -3.53
N ASN A 40 -1.95 11.15 -4.34
CA ASN A 40 -2.44 10.19 -5.33
C ASN A 40 -3.18 9.02 -4.67
N CYS A 41 -2.59 8.41 -3.63
CA CYS A 41 -3.25 7.36 -2.87
C CYS A 41 -4.55 7.85 -2.21
N THR A 42 -4.55 9.02 -1.59
CA THR A 42 -5.77 9.61 -1.02
C THR A 42 -6.83 9.89 -2.08
N GLY A 43 -6.45 10.35 -3.27
CA GLY A 43 -7.34 10.53 -4.42
C GLY A 43 -7.98 9.23 -4.91
N MET A 44 -7.30 8.09 -4.75
CA MET A 44 -7.82 6.76 -5.03
C MET A 44 -8.71 6.18 -3.90
N GLY A 45 -8.94 6.94 -2.82
CA GLY A 45 -9.66 6.45 -1.64
C GLY A 45 -8.83 5.48 -0.79
N SER A 46 -7.50 5.57 -0.87
CA SER A 46 -6.56 4.75 -0.09
C SER A 46 -5.50 5.62 0.60
N HIS A 47 -4.49 4.98 1.17
CA HIS A 47 -3.31 5.64 1.73
C HIS A 47 -2.06 4.89 1.31
N LEU A 48 -0.90 5.53 1.43
CA LEU A 48 0.38 4.83 1.32
C LEU A 48 0.43 3.68 2.32
N VAL A 49 1.06 2.58 1.92
CA VAL A 49 0.99 1.33 2.70
C VAL A 49 1.52 1.51 4.12
N VAL A 50 0.74 1.00 5.08
CA VAL A 50 1.08 0.92 6.50
C VAL A 50 1.31 -0.53 6.82
N ILE A 51 2.51 -0.86 7.30
CA ILE A 51 2.93 -2.24 7.48
C ILE A 51 2.83 -2.60 8.95
N ASN A 52 1.82 -3.41 9.29
CA ASN A 52 1.49 -3.75 10.67
C ASN A 52 1.93 -5.16 11.06
N SER A 53 2.40 -5.97 10.11
CA SER A 53 2.83 -7.34 10.38
C SER A 53 3.98 -7.80 9.50
N LYS A 54 4.78 -8.73 10.02
CA LYS A 54 5.82 -9.42 9.24
C LYS A 54 5.24 -10.11 8.00
N ALA A 55 4.05 -10.70 8.13
CA ALA A 55 3.40 -11.40 7.03
C ALA A 55 3.02 -10.45 5.89
N GLU A 56 2.60 -9.23 6.21
CA GLU A 56 2.33 -8.17 5.25
C GLU A 56 3.62 -7.68 4.57
N GLN A 57 4.68 -7.45 5.33
CA GLN A 57 6.00 -7.12 4.78
C GLN A 57 6.49 -8.21 3.81
N ASP A 58 6.39 -9.49 4.21
CA ASP A 58 6.83 -10.62 3.40
C ASP A 58 5.98 -10.75 2.12
N PHE A 59 4.68 -10.48 2.20
CA PHE A 59 3.79 -10.44 1.04
C PHE A 59 4.19 -9.34 0.06
N LEU A 60 4.39 -8.10 0.53
CA LEU A 60 4.78 -6.96 -0.29
C LEU A 60 6.14 -7.19 -0.96
N SER A 61 7.13 -7.64 -0.19
CA SER A 61 8.47 -7.95 -0.73
C SER A 61 8.40 -8.99 -1.86
N LYS A 62 7.57 -10.02 -1.71
CA LYS A 62 7.36 -11.03 -2.77
C LYS A 62 6.69 -10.43 -4.01
N GLN A 63 5.68 -9.57 -3.85
CA GLN A 63 5.03 -8.92 -4.98
C GLN A 63 6.02 -8.01 -5.74
N LEU A 64 6.79 -7.21 -5.00
CA LEU A 64 7.78 -6.30 -5.59
C LEU A 64 8.86 -7.05 -6.35
N GLN A 65 9.36 -8.17 -5.83
CA GLN A 65 10.34 -9.02 -6.54
C GLN A 65 9.84 -9.58 -7.87
N GLN A 66 8.52 -9.73 -8.05
CA GLN A 66 7.92 -10.18 -9.31
C GLN A 66 7.77 -9.04 -10.32
N ILE A 67 7.62 -7.80 -9.83
CA ILE A 67 7.33 -6.62 -10.66
C ILE A 67 8.63 -5.93 -11.06
N SER A 68 9.54 -5.72 -10.11
CA SER A 68 10.78 -4.99 -10.34
C SER A 68 11.99 -5.69 -9.72
N ARG A 69 13.16 -5.45 -10.31
CA ARG A 69 14.45 -5.99 -9.84
C ARG A 69 15.27 -4.90 -9.17
N GLY A 70 14.78 -4.41 -8.03
CA GLY A 70 15.54 -3.51 -7.16
C GLY A 70 15.12 -2.04 -7.19
N GLU A 71 13.88 -1.73 -7.56
CA GLU A 71 13.34 -0.38 -7.43
C GLU A 71 12.92 -0.09 -5.98
N ASN A 72 13.02 1.18 -5.60
CA ASN A 72 12.57 1.66 -4.30
C ASN A 72 11.13 2.16 -4.39
N TYR A 73 10.29 1.75 -3.45
CA TYR A 73 8.90 2.18 -3.36
C TYR A 73 8.67 2.98 -2.08
N TYR A 74 7.87 4.03 -2.17
CA TYR A 74 7.45 4.79 -1.00
C TYR A 74 6.43 4.02 -0.17
N ILE A 75 6.59 4.11 1.15
CA ILE A 75 5.64 3.60 2.13
C ILE A 75 5.08 4.75 2.98
N GLY A 76 4.06 4.46 3.77
CA GLY A 76 3.38 5.44 4.62
C GLY A 76 4.16 5.87 5.85
N LEU A 77 5.36 5.33 6.09
CA LEU A 77 6.18 5.69 7.25
C LEU A 77 6.99 6.94 6.94
N ARG A 78 6.85 7.98 7.77
CA ARG A 78 7.61 9.23 7.64
C ARG A 78 8.10 9.74 8.98
N ALA A 79 9.32 10.26 9.00
CA ALA A 79 9.86 11.01 10.12
C ALA A 79 9.66 12.51 9.90
N GLU A 80 9.05 13.21 10.86
CA GLU A 80 9.01 14.68 10.89
C GLU A 80 10.30 15.24 11.49
N LYS A 81 10.82 14.55 12.51
CA LYS A 81 12.16 14.75 13.08
C LYS A 81 12.84 13.40 13.23
N VAL A 82 14.17 13.40 13.29
CA VAL A 82 14.96 12.18 13.50
C VAL A 82 14.49 11.50 14.80
N GLY A 83 13.99 10.28 14.69
CA GLY A 83 13.46 9.49 15.81
C GLY A 83 11.94 9.62 16.04
N GLU A 84 11.26 10.56 15.38
CA GLU A 84 9.81 10.78 15.48
C GLU A 84 9.09 10.24 14.23
N TRP A 85 8.97 8.91 14.16
CA TRP A 85 8.34 8.20 13.05
C TRP A 85 6.82 8.11 13.22
N HIS A 86 6.10 8.39 12.14
CA HIS A 86 4.65 8.37 12.10
C HIS A 86 4.15 7.70 10.81
N TRP A 87 3.08 6.93 10.94
CA TRP A 87 2.35 6.39 9.79
C TRP A 87 1.29 7.37 9.30
N VAL A 88 1.04 7.36 7.99
CA VAL A 88 -0.01 8.21 7.34
C VAL A 88 -1.42 7.96 7.86
N ASP A 89 -1.70 6.81 8.49
CA ASP A 89 -3.00 6.45 9.06
C ASP A 89 -3.10 6.73 10.57
N GLN A 90 -2.11 7.41 11.16
CA GLN A 90 -2.01 7.73 12.58
C GLN A 90 -1.81 6.52 13.50
N THR A 91 -1.50 5.33 12.94
CA THR A 91 -1.12 4.19 13.78
C THR A 91 0.22 4.44 14.47
N PRO A 92 0.39 3.97 15.72
CA PRO A 92 1.66 4.08 16.42
C PRO A 92 2.77 3.30 15.70
N PHE A 93 3.94 3.90 15.57
CA PHE A 93 5.15 3.18 15.18
C PHE A 93 5.68 2.42 16.40
N ASN A 94 5.66 1.08 16.35
CA ASN A 94 6.08 0.17 17.42
C ASN A 94 7.30 -0.65 17.00
#